data_AF-A0AAD9JX46-F1
#
_entry.id   AF-A0AAD9JX46-F1
#
_cell.length_a   1.000
_cell.length_b   1.000
_cell.length_c   1.000
_cell.angle_alpha   90.00
_cell.angle_beta   90.00
_cell.angle_gamma   90.00
#
_symmetry.space_group_name_H-M   'P 1'
#
loop_
_entity.id
_entity.type
_entity.pdbx_description
1 polymer ?
#
loop_
_entity_poly.entity_id
_entity_poly.type
_entity_poly.pdbx_seq_one_letter_code
_entity_poly.pdbx_strand_id
1 'polypeptide(L)'
;MATLLSKFRIEYSSMTVVQDIGKRPDPSMYTEFRSRLGNWMLDTEAGETEETHPWKISENELSAQKEKTFRNIRLRQLLKQYSSDAKLIVMTLPMPKKGLLSSGLYMAWLDTLSRDMPPILLLRGNQTSVLTYYS
;
A
#
# COMPACT_ATOMS: atom_id res chain seq x y z
N MET A 1 19.31 -1.66 11.67
CA MET A 1 19.05 -2.20 10.32
C MET A 1 20.32 -2.75 9.67
N ALA A 2 21.42 -2.00 9.61
CA ALA A 2 22.70 -2.48 9.05
C ALA A 2 23.19 -3.82 9.65
N THR A 3 23.12 -3.98 10.97
CA THR A 3 23.45 -5.24 11.67
C THR A 3 22.56 -6.43 11.26
N LEU A 4 21.29 -6.17 10.94
CA LEU A 4 20.34 -7.21 10.51
C LEU A 4 20.64 -7.65 9.06
N LEU A 5 20.92 -6.69 8.17
CA LEU A 5 21.34 -6.99 6.79
C LEU A 5 22.64 -7.79 6.74
N SER A 6 23.60 -7.46 7.62
CA SER A 6 24.83 -8.23 7.78
C SER A 6 24.55 -9.67 8.21
N LYS A 7 23.63 -9.90 9.17
CA LYS A 7 23.21 -11.26 9.55
C LYS A 7 22.56 -12.03 8.39
N PHE A 8 21.80 -11.35 7.53
CA PHE A 8 21.24 -11.93 6.32
C PHE A 8 22.24 -12.05 5.16
N ARG A 9 23.48 -11.57 5.34
CA ARG A 9 24.53 -11.56 4.30
C ARG A 9 24.07 -10.86 3.02
N ILE A 10 23.24 -9.83 3.17
CA ILE A 10 22.77 -9.01 2.06
C ILE A 10 23.71 -7.81 1.96
N GLU A 11 24.52 -7.80 0.91
CA GLU A 11 25.32 -6.65 0.52
C GLU A 11 24.41 -5.55 -0.04
N TYR A 12 24.70 -4.29 0.30
CA TYR A 12 23.91 -3.14 -0.15
C TYR A 12 24.85 -1.97 -0.46
N SER A 13 24.47 -1.14 -1.44
CA SER A 13 25.25 0.05 -1.83
C SER A 13 24.98 1.25 -0.91
N SER A 14 23.73 1.45 -0.51
CA SER A 14 23.30 2.59 0.31
C SER A 14 22.06 2.27 1.12
N MET A 15 21.94 2.85 2.31
CA MET A 15 20.74 2.78 3.14
C MET A 15 20.18 4.19 3.36
N THR A 16 18.94 4.42 2.94
CA THR A 16 18.26 5.71 3.10
C THR A 16 17.09 5.58 4.07
N VAL A 17 17.06 6.43 5.09
CA VAL A 17 15.95 6.49 6.05
C VAL A 17 14.97 7.58 5.63
N VAL A 18 13.73 7.19 5.32
CA VAL A 18 12.68 8.13 4.90
C VAL A 18 11.75 8.39 6.08
N GLN A 19 11.70 9.63 6.57
CA GLN A 19 10.85 10.03 7.71
C GLN A 19 9.45 10.50 7.29
N ASP A 20 9.23 10.67 5.99
CA ASP A 20 8.09 11.42 5.44
C ASP A 20 6.86 10.56 5.13
N ILE A 21 6.82 9.31 5.58
CA ILE A 21 5.76 8.34 5.26
C ILE A 21 4.41 8.74 5.90
N GLY A 22 4.45 9.38 7.07
CA GLY A 22 3.24 9.83 7.77
C GLY A 22 2.73 11.22 7.38
N LYS A 23 3.43 11.93 6.48
CA LYS A 23 3.02 13.26 6.03
C LYS A 23 1.78 13.15 5.14
N ARG A 24 0.96 14.21 5.14
CA ARG A 24 -0.20 14.28 4.25
C ARG A 24 0.26 14.18 2.78
N PRO A 25 -0.40 13.35 1.96
CA PRO A 25 -0.10 13.28 0.54
C PRO A 25 -0.50 14.58 -0.16
N ASP A 26 0.01 14.75 -1.38
CA ASP A 26 -0.37 15.88 -2.23
C ASP A 26 -1.88 15.81 -2.56
N PRO A 27 -2.62 16.93 -2.42
CA PRO A 27 -4.04 17.01 -2.80
C PRO A 27 -4.34 16.53 -4.22
N SER A 28 -3.44 16.76 -5.17
CA SER A 28 -3.58 16.30 -6.56
C SER A 28 -3.63 14.78 -6.64
N MET A 29 -2.74 14.10 -5.91
CA MET A 29 -2.68 12.63 -5.89
C MET A 29 -3.89 12.03 -5.17
N TYR A 30 -4.39 12.71 -4.14
CA TYR A 30 -5.63 12.29 -3.48
C TYR A 30 -6.85 12.41 -4.40
N THR A 31 -6.90 13.47 -5.20
CA THR A 31 -7.97 13.66 -6.20
C THR A 31 -7.90 12.58 -7.29
N GLU A 32 -6.70 12.26 -7.78
CA GLU A 32 -6.47 11.16 -8.73
C GLU A 32 -6.92 9.81 -8.15
N PHE A 33 -6.57 9.54 -6.89
CA PHE A 33 -7.03 8.34 -6.19
C PHE A 33 -8.56 8.29 -6.12
N ARG A 34 -9.22 9.39 -5.72
CA ARG A 34 -10.68 9.43 -5.58
C ARG A 34 -11.39 9.29 -6.93
N SER A 35 -10.86 9.89 -8.00
CA SER A 35 -11.38 9.73 -9.36
C SER A 35 -11.36 8.26 -9.80
N ARG A 36 -10.33 7.50 -9.42
CA ARG A 36 -10.22 6.06 -9.72
C ARG A 36 -11.17 5.20 -8.92
N LEU A 37 -11.54 5.64 -7.72
CA LEU A 37 -12.54 4.94 -6.91
C LEU A 37 -13.96 5.06 -7.46
N GLY A 38 -14.24 5.98 -8.39
CA GLY A 38 -15.60 6.33 -8.81
C GLY A 38 -16.50 5.12 -9.10
N ASN A 39 -16.05 4.18 -9.93
CA ASN A 39 -16.86 3.00 -10.29
C ASN A 39 -16.93 1.92 -9.19
N TRP A 40 -16.10 2.05 -8.16
CA TRP A 40 -15.98 1.10 -7.04
C TRP A 40 -16.67 1.61 -5.77
N MET A 41 -17.15 2.85 -5.75
CA MET A 41 -17.97 3.36 -4.66
C MET A 41 -19.37 2.75 -4.72
N LEU A 42 -19.98 2.58 -3.55
CA LEU A 42 -21.39 2.24 -3.42
C LEU A 42 -22.25 3.38 -3.95
N ASP A 43 -23.17 3.03 -4.85
CA ASP A 43 -24.19 3.96 -5.32
C ASP A 43 -25.46 3.81 -4.45
N THR A 44 -25.58 4.69 -3.46
CA THR A 44 -26.75 4.73 -2.58
C THR A 44 -28.01 5.17 -3.32
N GLU A 45 -27.90 5.89 -4.44
CA GLU A 45 -29.04 6.33 -5.25
C GLU A 45 -29.60 5.19 -6.10
N ALA A 46 -28.74 4.26 -6.54
CA ALA A 46 -29.13 3.02 -7.20
C ALA A 46 -29.63 1.92 -6.24
N GLY A 47 -29.67 2.19 -4.93
CA GLY A 47 -30.14 1.25 -3.91
C GLY A 47 -29.10 0.18 -3.53
N GLU A 48 -27.82 0.38 -3.84
CA GLU A 48 -26.76 -0.55 -3.44
C GLU A 48 -26.47 -0.43 -1.95
N THR A 49 -26.27 -1.57 -1.30
CA THR A 49 -25.93 -1.66 0.12
C THR A 49 -24.66 -2.47 0.31
N GLU A 50 -24.00 -2.27 1.46
CA GLU A 50 -22.83 -3.07 1.85
C GLU A 50 -23.14 -4.59 1.92
N GLU A 51 -24.41 -4.95 2.14
CA GLU A 51 -24.87 -6.34 2.16
C GLU A 51 -24.99 -6.94 0.76
N THR A 52 -25.49 -6.16 -0.21
CA THR A 52 -25.67 -6.62 -1.60
C THR A 52 -24.37 -6.58 -2.39
N HIS A 53 -23.49 -5.62 -2.09
CA HIS A 53 -22.24 -5.37 -2.80
C HIS A 53 -21.05 -5.20 -1.83
N PRO A 54 -20.63 -6.27 -1.11
CA PRO A 54 -19.59 -6.19 -0.08
C PRO A 54 -18.18 -5.85 -0.62
N TRP A 55 -17.98 -5.88 -1.93
CA TRP A 55 -16.72 -5.49 -2.57
C TRP A 55 -16.64 -3.99 -2.90
N LYS A 56 -17.76 -3.27 -2.89
CA LYS A 56 -17.78 -1.82 -3.13
C LYS A 56 -17.43 -1.05 -1.86
N ILE A 57 -16.96 0.17 -2.04
CA ILE A 57 -16.40 1.03 -0.99
C ILE A 57 -17.49 1.99 -0.51
N SER A 58 -17.70 2.08 0.81
CA SER A 58 -18.56 3.12 1.40
C SER A 58 -17.77 4.36 1.80
N GLU A 59 -18.41 5.53 1.78
CA GLU A 59 -17.76 6.79 2.20
C GLU A 59 -17.39 6.76 3.70
N ASN A 60 -18.16 6.02 4.50
CA ASN A 60 -17.88 5.77 5.91
C ASN A 60 -16.59 4.96 6.08
N GLU A 61 -16.41 3.89 5.30
CA GLU A 61 -15.20 3.08 5.29
C GLU A 61 -13.98 3.92 4.87
N LEU A 62 -14.11 4.70 3.80
CA LEU A 62 -13.05 5.56 3.28
C LEU A 62 -12.61 6.60 4.33
N SER A 63 -13.58 7.16 5.05
CA SER A 63 -13.33 8.10 6.16
C SER A 63 -12.65 7.42 7.35
N ALA A 64 -13.10 6.22 7.72
CA ALA A 64 -12.51 5.43 8.81
C ALA A 64 -11.06 4.99 8.52
N GLN A 65 -10.73 4.71 7.25
CA GLN A 65 -9.39 4.30 6.81
C GLN A 65 -8.58 5.44 6.17
N LYS A 66 -8.93 6.70 6.43
CA LYS A 66 -8.29 7.88 5.83
C LYS A 66 -6.78 7.92 6.04
N GLU A 67 -6.31 7.64 7.25
CA GLU A 67 -4.88 7.67 7.58
C GLU A 67 -4.08 6.62 6.79
N LYS A 68 -4.63 5.41 6.64
CA LYS A 68 -3.97 4.34 5.86
C LYS A 68 -3.97 4.66 4.38
N THR A 69 -5.08 5.21 3.88
CA THR A 69 -5.20 5.67 2.50
C THR A 69 -4.15 6.74 2.20
N PHE A 70 -4.02 7.73 3.08
CA PHE A 70 -3.00 8.77 2.97
C PHE A 70 -1.59 8.21 3.00
N ARG A 71 -1.32 7.24 3.88
CA ARG A 71 -0.01 6.57 3.94
C ARG A 71 0.32 5.83 2.64
N ASN A 72 -0.63 5.13 2.04
CA ASN A 72 -0.41 4.41 0.78
C ASN A 72 -0.19 5.37 -0.39
N ILE A 73 -0.94 6.48 -0.46
CA ILE A 73 -0.72 7.52 -1.47
C ILE A 73 0.65 8.17 -1.29
N ARG A 74 1.05 8.48 -0.04
CA ARG A 74 2.38 9.03 0.24
C ARG A 74 3.50 8.04 -0.11
N LEU A 75 3.29 6.75 0.15
CA LEU A 75 4.21 5.68 -0.24
C LEU A 75 4.37 5.61 -1.77
N ARG A 76 3.29 5.75 -2.54
CA ARG A 76 3.35 5.85 -4.01
C ARG A 76 4.24 7.01 -4.47
N GLN A 77 4.13 8.16 -3.84
CA GLN A 77 4.99 9.32 -4.20
C GLN A 77 6.46 9.02 -3.96
N LEU A 78 6.79 8.45 -2.79
CA LEU A 78 8.15 8.08 -2.45
C LEU A 78 8.69 7.01 -3.41
N LEU A 79 7.85 6.05 -3.79
CA LEU A 79 8.20 5.04 -4.79
C LEU A 79 8.55 5.67 -6.13
N LYS A 80 7.73 6.60 -6.63
CA LYS A 80 8.02 7.32 -7.88
C LYS A 80 9.27 8.19 -7.77
N GLN A 81 9.52 8.79 -6.61
CA GLN A 81 10.67 9.66 -6.39
C GLN A 81 12.00 8.90 -6.35
N TYR A 82 12.03 7.72 -5.72
CA TYR A 82 13.29 7.00 -5.45
C TYR A 82 13.48 5.74 -6.29
N SER A 83 12.45 5.27 -7.00
CA SER A 83 12.46 3.94 -7.62
C SER A 83 11.73 3.88 -8.97
N SER A 84 11.57 5.02 -9.66
CA SER A 84 11.01 5.08 -11.02
C SER A 84 11.82 4.24 -12.02
N ASP A 85 13.14 4.22 -11.89
CA ASP A 85 14.06 3.57 -12.83
C ASP A 85 14.63 2.23 -12.29
N ALA A 86 14.02 1.70 -11.23
CA ALA A 86 14.45 0.43 -10.65
C ALA A 86 14.14 -0.75 -11.59
N LYS A 87 14.99 -1.79 -11.58
CA LYS A 87 14.69 -3.03 -12.34
C LYS A 87 13.65 -3.91 -11.65
N LEU A 88 13.63 -3.88 -10.32
CA LEU A 88 12.73 -4.64 -9.47
C LEU A 88 12.56 -3.87 -8.16
N ILE A 89 11.32 -3.81 -7.66
CA ILE A 89 11.00 -3.25 -6.36
C ILE A 89 10.48 -4.38 -5.47
N VAL A 90 11.14 -4.63 -4.35
CA VAL A 90 10.65 -5.57 -3.34
C VAL A 90 10.09 -4.75 -2.18
N MET A 91 8.79 -4.89 -1.92
CA MET A 91 8.08 -4.11 -0.91
C MET A 91 7.24 -5.02 0.00
N THR A 92 7.12 -4.65 1.27
CA THR A 92 6.21 -5.31 2.20
C THR A 92 4.75 -5.09 1.76
N LEU A 93 4.01 -6.17 1.56
CA LEU A 93 2.58 -6.15 1.25
C LEU A 93 1.81 -5.47 2.40
N PRO A 94 1.11 -4.35 2.14
CA PRO A 94 0.37 -3.63 3.17
C PRO A 94 -0.91 -4.38 3.52
N MET A 95 -0.87 -5.30 4.49
CA MET A 95 -2.06 -6.06 4.86
C MET A 95 -2.86 -5.37 5.97
N PRO A 96 -4.16 -5.09 5.75
CA PRO A 96 -5.03 -4.68 6.83
C PRO A 96 -5.63 -5.88 7.60
N LYS A 97 -6.28 -5.60 8.73
CA LYS A 97 -6.97 -6.61 9.53
C LYS A 97 -8.22 -7.10 8.80
N LYS A 98 -8.51 -8.41 8.87
CA LYS A 98 -9.70 -9.00 8.24
C LYS A 98 -10.98 -8.40 8.81
N GLY A 99 -11.98 -8.19 7.96
CA GLY A 99 -13.32 -7.71 8.34
C GLY A 99 -13.42 -6.20 8.62
N LEU A 100 -12.34 -5.44 8.47
CA LEU A 100 -12.32 -3.99 8.70
C LEU A 100 -12.47 -3.15 7.42
N LEU A 101 -12.53 -3.81 6.26
CA LEU A 101 -12.51 -3.17 4.96
C LEU A 101 -13.13 -4.06 3.87
N SER A 102 -13.68 -3.39 2.86
CA SER A 102 -14.11 -3.98 1.60
C SER A 102 -12.91 -4.46 0.79
N SER A 103 -13.12 -5.49 -0.02
CA SER A 103 -12.10 -5.98 -0.95
C SER A 103 -11.73 -4.91 -1.98
N GLY A 104 -12.68 -4.06 -2.38
CA GLY A 104 -12.45 -2.94 -3.29
C GLY A 104 -11.46 -1.92 -2.75
N LEU A 105 -11.60 -1.49 -1.48
CA LEU A 105 -10.66 -0.53 -0.90
C LEU A 105 -9.25 -1.11 -0.80
N TYR A 106 -9.13 -2.39 -0.43
CA TYR A 106 -7.84 -3.07 -0.39
C TYR A 106 -7.18 -3.13 -1.77
N MET A 107 -7.94 -3.53 -2.80
CA MET A 107 -7.43 -3.60 -4.18
C MET A 107 -7.05 -2.22 -4.70
N ALA A 108 -7.82 -1.18 -4.37
CA ALA A 108 -7.49 0.19 -4.73
C ALA A 108 -6.15 0.64 -4.10
N TRP A 109 -5.85 0.24 -2.86
CA TRP A 109 -4.54 0.51 -2.26
C TRP A 109 -3.41 -0.21 -2.97
N LEU A 110 -3.60 -1.47 -3.35
CA LEU A 110 -2.59 -2.24 -4.08
C LEU A 110 -2.34 -1.66 -5.48
N ASP A 111 -3.41 -1.33 -6.22
CA ASP A 111 -3.31 -0.66 -7.53
C ASP A 111 -2.57 0.68 -7.41
N THR A 112 -2.91 1.47 -6.39
CA THR A 112 -2.22 2.73 -6.12
C THR A 112 -0.73 2.54 -5.88
N LEU A 113 -0.27 1.43 -5.33
CA LEU A 113 1.16 1.20 -5.10
C LEU A 113 1.89 0.65 -6.34
N SER A 114 1.25 -0.19 -7.13
CA SER A 114 1.90 -0.90 -8.24
C SER A 114 1.77 -0.21 -9.60
N ARG A 115 0.79 0.67 -9.77
CA ARG A 115 0.47 1.24 -11.08
C ARG A 115 1.56 2.17 -11.62
N ASP A 116 1.91 2.05 -12.88
CA ASP A 116 2.98 2.84 -13.54
C ASP A 116 4.33 2.76 -12.79
N MET A 117 4.60 1.63 -12.14
CA MET A 117 5.88 1.34 -11.50
C MET A 117 6.61 0.24 -12.28
N PRO A 118 7.93 0.13 -12.13
CA PRO A 118 8.66 -1.07 -12.55
C PRO A 118 8.11 -2.33 -11.87
N PRO A 119 8.54 -3.53 -12.31
CA PRO A 119 8.11 -4.78 -11.69
C PRO A 119 8.20 -4.73 -10.16
N ILE A 120 7.06 -4.89 -9.49
CA ILE A 120 6.95 -4.82 -8.03
C ILE A 120 6.55 -6.18 -7.45
N LEU A 121 7.29 -6.62 -6.44
CA LEU A 121 7.02 -7.82 -5.68
C LEU A 121 6.57 -7.43 -4.27
N LEU A 122 5.27 -7.62 -4.00
CA LEU A 122 4.68 -7.39 -2.69
C LEU A 122 4.76 -8.66 -1.84
N LEU A 123 5.57 -8.63 -0.78
CA LEU A 123 5.86 -9.78 0.07
C LEU A 123 5.29 -9.63 1.47
N ARG A 124 4.80 -10.74 2.03
CA ARG A 124 4.44 -10.82 3.44
C ARG A 124 4.96 -12.12 4.03
N GLY A 125 5.77 -12.02 5.07
CA GLY A 125 6.14 -13.18 5.88
C GLY A 125 4.97 -13.68 6.73
N ASN A 126 5.02 -14.94 7.14
CA ASN A 126 4.09 -15.58 8.08
C ASN A 126 4.45 -15.35 9.55
N GLN A 127 5.37 -14.40 9.83
CA GLN A 127 5.88 -14.08 11.17
C GLN A 127 6.67 -15.21 11.85
N THR A 128 7.05 -16.27 11.13
CA THR A 128 7.99 -17.29 11.62
C THR A 128 9.44 -16.82 11.44
N SER A 129 10.32 -17.21 12.36
CA SER A 129 11.75 -16.87 12.25
C SER A 129 12.35 -17.49 10.99
N VAL A 130 13.03 -16.65 10.20
CA VAL A 130 13.75 -17.04 8.99
C VAL A 130 15.27 -16.95 9.17
N LEU A 131 15.74 -16.54 10.35
CA LEU A 131 17.18 -16.47 10.65
C LEU A 131 17.71 -17.88 10.92
N THR A 132 18.34 -18.47 9.92
CA THR A 132 19.10 -19.71 10.07
C THR A 132 20.53 -19.35 10.48
N TYR A 133 20.91 -19.73 11.71
CA TYR A 133 22.30 -19.69 12.13
C TYR A 133 23.01 -20.91 11.57
N TYR A 134 23.92 -20.72 10.62
CA TYR A 134 24.90 -21.75 10.30
C TYR A 134 25.94 -21.71 11.41
N SER A 135 25.94 -22.74 12.27
CA SER A 135 27.01 -23.02 13.22
C SER A 135 28.30 -23.37 12.49
#